data_AF-R5V9P0-F1
#
_entry.id   AF-R5V9P0-F1
#
_cell.length_a   1.000
_cell.length_b   1.000
_cell.length_c   1.000
_cell.angle_alpha   90.00
_cell.angle_beta   90.00
_cell.angle_gamma   90.00
#
_symmetry.space_group_name_H-M   'P 1'
#
loop_
_entity.id
_entity.type
_entity.pdbx_description
1 polymer ?
#
loop_
_entity_poly.entity_id
_entity_poly.type
_entity_poly.pdbx_seq_one_letter_code
_entity_poly.pdbx_strand_id
1 'polypeptide(L)'
;MKKRNLWLLLVLIPLVGCQQTTSSSSSFISSTPSSPSSSGDSTTSPITPPIDPITMPKNLNGLIEFLNQDGKEIFIEEEQNTIFNQKTESNLVWEDGKETIETTSSFHRYQGNYFLSNESYQKRFYSNVTQTENIEETHEGYHYFGSYEENAIEAFIWDELHQEINNQNSMIEMYQLVNEDTQLDQNLINKNDLFALTSSYRFSFYSFVKNLEEAQDYSSHFELKDRNPLEDYEYHITYSTLDSEYPYNNYFDIELQFLFDEKGYLKEASFISEEFSYDYGIETFTSLNKKEMTMESIKGPLKEPETLPIRFEDYILQDIEIVLTDSQGNPLDVNNIEAGALIYVQTKNPVPEKALDIDFEIVESSNEEVIAQDYLNWTALKAGKSTLTLMNQSGFTKTLEVQVVAPPLSMILITLENEDQLYAGHDYELSIMRIPNASTDLFEVTVKDPSLVQIHKVDDLTYTIQCLAIGHTTIIVTSLSNPTIKEELEIEIKEEPQPLPPEELTTALCSAPWESYSYIIQFNADYSGSITDNYYYDNASFTWSIQGTEITISSFYLSYYDYTINTATISEDGLTLSVHFTNEYNSYPIIQTFMR
;
A
#
# COMPACT_ATOMS: atom_id res chain seq x y z
N MET A 1 -6.71 7.30 -13.60
CA MET A 1 -7.92 6.44 -13.59
C MET A 1 -9.11 7.19 -14.20
N LYS A 2 -10.13 6.46 -14.67
CA LYS A 2 -11.28 6.97 -15.46
C LYS A 2 -12.04 8.09 -14.75
N LYS A 3 -12.18 9.25 -15.41
CA LYS A 3 -13.00 10.40 -15.00
C LYS A 3 -14.49 10.01 -14.93
N ARG A 4 -15.16 10.25 -13.80
CA ARG A 4 -16.62 10.18 -13.67
C ARG A 4 -17.16 11.60 -13.49
N ASN A 5 -17.90 12.06 -14.49
CA ASN A 5 -18.61 13.34 -14.48
C ASN A 5 -19.74 13.30 -13.44
N LEU A 6 -19.70 14.20 -12.47
CA LEU A 6 -20.77 14.48 -11.52
C LEU A 6 -21.80 15.39 -12.21
N TRP A 7 -23.01 14.89 -12.45
CA TRP A 7 -24.16 15.73 -12.80
C TRP A 7 -24.95 16.04 -11.53
N LEU A 8 -24.87 17.30 -11.09
CA LEU A 8 -25.77 17.90 -10.13
C LEU A 8 -27.21 17.90 -10.68
N LEU A 9 -28.17 17.49 -9.86
CA LEU A 9 -29.55 17.98 -9.99
C LEU A 9 -30.12 18.35 -8.63
N LEU A 10 -30.16 19.65 -8.38
CA LEU A 10 -31.01 20.32 -7.39
C LEU A 10 -32.49 20.08 -7.74
N VAL A 11 -33.31 19.64 -6.79
CA VAL A 11 -34.74 20.00 -6.77
C VAL A 11 -35.16 20.35 -5.34
N LEU A 12 -35.70 21.56 -5.22
CA LEU A 12 -36.27 22.17 -4.03
C LEU A 12 -37.51 21.43 -3.49
N ILE A 13 -37.59 21.40 -2.16
CA ILE A 13 -38.78 21.20 -1.33
C ILE A 13 -39.77 22.37 -1.51
N PRO A 14 -41.09 22.13 -1.36
CA PRO A 14 -41.84 22.98 -0.43
C PRO A 14 -42.61 22.19 0.64
N LEU A 15 -42.44 22.63 1.89
CA LEU A 15 -43.28 22.36 3.05
C LEU A 15 -44.71 22.88 2.84
N VAL A 16 -45.72 22.08 3.24
CA VAL A 16 -46.99 22.44 3.94
C VAL A 16 -47.56 21.10 4.45
N GLY A 17 -48.11 20.85 5.64
CA GLY A 17 -48.48 21.62 6.82
C GLY A 17 -49.52 20.81 7.63
N CYS A 18 -49.36 20.79 8.96
CA CYS A 18 -50.34 20.62 10.06
C CYS A 18 -51.44 19.52 10.07
N GLN A 19 -51.44 18.78 11.19
CA GLN A 19 -52.56 18.44 12.11
C GLN A 19 -53.81 17.72 11.56
N GLN A 20 -54.22 16.60 12.17
CA GLN A 20 -55.07 16.53 13.37
C GLN A 20 -55.62 15.10 13.59
N THR A 21 -55.66 14.71 14.85
CA THR A 21 -56.39 13.57 15.43
C THR A 21 -57.88 13.53 15.08
N THR A 22 -58.47 12.34 14.90
CA THR A 22 -59.71 11.93 15.60
C THR A 22 -60.05 10.46 15.36
N SER A 23 -60.39 9.81 16.47
CA SER A 23 -61.08 8.54 16.62
C SER A 23 -62.53 8.56 16.12
N SER A 24 -63.07 7.39 15.73
CA SER A 24 -64.30 6.80 16.32
C SER A 24 -64.77 5.57 15.49
N SER A 25 -64.95 4.41 16.17
CA SER A 25 -66.22 3.67 16.37
C SER A 25 -66.76 2.94 15.12
N SER A 26 -67.34 1.74 15.11
CA SER A 26 -67.97 0.80 16.06
C SER A 26 -68.29 -0.47 15.21
N SER A 27 -68.71 -1.65 15.66
CA SER A 27 -69.61 -2.07 16.74
C SER A 27 -69.64 -3.60 16.83
N PHE A 28 -69.63 -4.10 18.08
CA PHE A 28 -70.41 -5.20 18.68
C PHE A 28 -71.23 -6.16 17.81
N ILE A 29 -71.14 -7.47 18.10
CA ILE A 29 -72.25 -8.30 18.63
C ILE A 29 -71.73 -9.36 19.62
N SER A 30 -72.46 -9.50 20.73
CA SER A 30 -72.32 -10.37 21.89
C SER A 30 -73.09 -11.70 21.80
N SER A 31 -72.65 -12.74 22.52
CA SER A 31 -73.50 -13.51 23.47
C SER A 31 -72.74 -14.61 24.22
N THR A 32 -72.86 -14.58 25.55
CA THR A 32 -72.38 -15.52 26.60
C THR A 32 -73.43 -16.64 26.89
N PRO A 33 -73.32 -17.46 27.96
CA PRO A 33 -72.56 -18.71 28.05
C PRO A 33 -73.46 -19.93 28.41
N SER A 34 -72.99 -21.17 28.22
CA SER A 34 -73.65 -22.35 28.80
C SER A 34 -72.68 -23.54 28.94
N SER A 35 -72.53 -24.00 30.18
CA SER A 35 -72.12 -25.37 30.58
C SER A 35 -73.17 -25.86 31.59
N PRO A 36 -73.33 -27.16 31.97
CA PRO A 36 -72.43 -28.30 31.71
C PRO A 36 -73.14 -29.63 31.34
N SER A 37 -72.39 -30.62 30.84
CA SER A 37 -72.64 -32.04 31.14
C SER A 37 -71.44 -32.92 30.78
N SER A 38 -71.07 -33.77 31.73
CA SER A 38 -69.97 -34.75 31.74
C SER A 38 -70.26 -36.02 30.94
N SER A 39 -69.25 -36.55 30.23
CA SER A 39 -69.00 -37.99 30.11
C SER A 39 -67.67 -38.30 29.39
N GLY A 40 -66.75 -38.96 30.11
CA GLY A 40 -66.00 -40.15 29.67
C GLY A 40 -64.92 -40.06 28.58
N ASP A 41 -63.69 -40.37 29.02
CA ASP A 41 -62.57 -41.04 28.33
C ASP A 41 -62.00 -40.46 27.01
N SER A 42 -60.77 -39.96 27.06
CA SER A 42 -59.58 -40.77 26.76
C SER A 42 -58.34 -39.89 26.69
N THR A 43 -57.27 -40.38 27.29
CA THR A 43 -55.92 -39.81 27.26
C THR A 43 -55.37 -39.77 25.85
N THR A 44 -55.15 -38.57 25.31
CA THR A 44 -54.17 -38.34 24.24
C THR A 44 -53.35 -37.12 24.62
N SER A 45 -52.09 -37.39 24.98
CA SER A 45 -51.03 -36.38 25.02
C SER A 45 -51.03 -35.60 23.71
N PRO A 46 -50.77 -34.28 23.70
CA PRO A 46 -50.51 -33.59 22.45
C PRO A 46 -49.23 -34.18 21.85
N ILE A 47 -49.39 -34.92 20.76
CA ILE A 47 -48.29 -35.37 19.92
C ILE A 47 -47.71 -34.11 19.31
N THR A 48 -46.54 -33.70 19.80
CA THR A 48 -45.66 -32.76 19.13
C THR A 48 -45.50 -33.24 17.69
N PRO A 49 -45.70 -32.40 16.66
CA PRO A 49 -45.42 -32.83 15.29
C PRO A 49 -43.96 -33.31 15.24
N PRO A 50 -43.65 -34.40 14.50
CA PRO A 50 -42.28 -34.85 14.36
C PRO A 50 -41.47 -33.70 13.77
N ILE A 51 -40.45 -33.27 14.49
CA ILE A 51 -39.42 -32.38 13.97
C ILE A 51 -38.75 -33.19 12.85
N ASP A 52 -38.75 -32.67 11.62
CA ASP A 52 -37.98 -33.30 10.55
C ASP A 52 -36.50 -33.31 10.99
N PRO A 53 -35.88 -34.49 11.19
CA PRO A 53 -34.52 -34.56 11.70
C PRO A 53 -33.58 -33.94 10.66
N ILE A 54 -32.68 -33.06 11.13
CA ILE A 54 -31.63 -32.53 10.26
C ILE A 54 -30.75 -33.70 9.80
N THR A 55 -30.36 -33.71 8.53
CA THR A 55 -29.46 -34.73 8.01
C THR A 55 -28.03 -34.26 8.17
N MET A 56 -27.38 -34.68 9.26
CA MET A 56 -26.00 -34.29 9.53
C MET A 56 -25.01 -34.90 8.52
N PRO A 57 -23.96 -34.16 8.11
CA PRO A 57 -22.96 -34.64 7.16
C PRO A 57 -22.18 -35.88 7.63
N LYS A 58 -21.80 -36.75 6.69
CA LYS A 58 -21.07 -38.00 6.98
C LYS A 58 -19.61 -38.01 6.54
N ASN A 59 -19.13 -36.89 6.01
CA ASN A 59 -17.76 -36.72 5.54
C ASN A 59 -17.32 -35.28 5.77
N LEU A 60 -16.00 -35.04 5.68
CA LEU A 60 -15.40 -33.74 5.95
C LEU A 60 -15.92 -32.63 5.03
N ASN A 61 -15.98 -32.85 3.72
CA ASN A 61 -16.46 -31.84 2.76
C ASN A 61 -17.89 -31.40 3.08
N GLY A 62 -18.77 -32.36 3.36
CA GLY A 62 -20.15 -32.05 3.73
C GLY A 62 -20.25 -31.32 5.07
N LEU A 63 -19.34 -31.57 6.02
CA LEU A 63 -19.28 -30.84 7.28
C LEU A 63 -18.86 -29.38 7.05
N ILE A 64 -17.84 -29.15 6.22
CA ILE A 64 -17.40 -27.80 5.81
C ILE A 64 -18.54 -27.05 5.12
N GLU A 65 -19.23 -27.69 4.17
CA GLU A 65 -20.40 -27.10 3.49
C GLU A 65 -21.50 -26.74 4.48
N PHE A 66 -21.83 -27.65 5.41
CA PHE A 66 -22.84 -27.43 6.43
C PHE A 66 -22.49 -26.26 7.36
N LEU A 67 -21.27 -26.23 7.90
CA LEU A 67 -20.79 -25.17 8.80
C LEU A 67 -20.78 -23.79 8.14
N ASN A 68 -20.62 -23.72 6.81
CA ASN A 68 -20.65 -22.49 6.04
C ASN A 68 -22.06 -22.04 5.60
N GLN A 69 -23.07 -22.91 5.73
CA GLN A 69 -24.45 -22.67 5.28
C GLN A 69 -25.43 -22.90 6.43
N ASP A 70 -26.15 -24.02 6.43
CA ASP A 70 -27.21 -24.33 7.38
C ASP A 70 -26.75 -24.22 8.84
N GLY A 71 -25.56 -24.76 9.17
CA GLY A 71 -25.02 -24.73 10.54
C GLY A 71 -24.74 -23.31 11.03
N LYS A 72 -24.29 -22.42 10.13
CA LYS A 72 -24.10 -21.00 10.43
C LYS A 72 -25.44 -20.32 10.68
N GLU A 73 -26.43 -20.55 9.82
CA GLU A 73 -27.77 -19.95 9.96
C GLU A 73 -28.42 -20.38 11.28
N ILE A 74 -28.41 -21.69 11.57
CA ILE A 74 -28.93 -22.26 12.82
C ILE A 74 -28.24 -21.64 14.04
N PHE A 75 -26.91 -21.52 14.00
CA PHE A 75 -26.15 -20.90 15.09
C PHE A 75 -26.57 -19.44 15.32
N ILE A 76 -26.57 -18.63 14.27
CA ILE A 76 -26.92 -17.20 14.33
C ILE A 76 -28.36 -17.01 14.84
N GLU A 77 -29.30 -17.87 14.45
CA GLU A 77 -30.71 -17.78 14.85
C GLU A 77 -30.94 -18.17 16.30
N GLU A 78 -30.29 -19.22 16.79
CA GLU A 78 -30.57 -19.77 18.12
C GLU A 78 -29.59 -19.30 19.22
N GLU A 79 -28.47 -18.66 18.88
CA GLU A 79 -27.45 -18.22 19.85
C GLU A 79 -28.01 -17.21 20.86
N GLN A 80 -27.77 -17.51 22.16
CA GLN A 80 -28.00 -16.59 23.27
C GLN A 80 -26.68 -16.11 23.91
N ASN A 81 -25.73 -17.02 24.10
CA ASN A 81 -24.46 -16.77 24.81
C ASN A 81 -23.38 -17.70 24.29
N THR A 82 -22.15 -17.21 24.14
CA THR A 82 -20.99 -18.01 23.77
C THR A 82 -19.77 -17.61 24.59
N ILE A 83 -19.05 -18.59 25.15
CA ILE A 83 -17.74 -18.40 25.74
C ILE A 83 -16.71 -18.96 24.76
N PHE A 84 -15.71 -18.16 24.42
CA PHE A 84 -14.60 -18.54 23.56
C PHE A 84 -13.29 -18.33 24.33
N ASN A 85 -12.43 -19.34 24.32
CA ASN A 85 -11.10 -19.25 24.90
C ASN A 85 -10.08 -19.56 23.83
N GLN A 86 -8.98 -18.80 23.80
CA GLN A 86 -7.81 -19.10 23.00
C GLN A 86 -6.58 -19.01 23.89
N LYS A 87 -5.72 -20.02 23.81
CA LYS A 87 -4.44 -20.09 24.50
C LYS A 87 -3.34 -20.40 23.50
N THR A 88 -2.27 -19.62 23.53
CA THR A 88 -1.04 -19.87 22.77
C THR A 88 0.14 -20.01 23.72
N GLU A 89 0.94 -21.04 23.50
CA GLU A 89 2.18 -21.29 24.22
C GLU A 89 3.32 -21.31 23.22
N SER A 90 4.36 -20.52 23.45
CA SER A 90 5.51 -20.40 22.54
C SER A 90 6.83 -20.55 23.27
N ASN A 91 7.69 -21.43 22.77
CA ASN A 91 9.05 -21.57 23.28
C ASN A 91 9.96 -20.48 22.69
N LEU A 92 10.62 -19.73 23.57
CA LEU A 92 11.47 -18.61 23.22
C LEU A 92 12.94 -19.04 23.24
N VAL A 93 13.50 -19.23 22.05
CA VAL A 93 14.87 -19.72 21.83
C VAL A 93 15.93 -18.82 22.47
N TRP A 94 15.71 -17.51 22.51
CA TRP A 94 16.70 -16.52 22.95
C TRP A 94 16.90 -16.46 24.47
N GLU A 95 15.87 -16.81 25.25
CA GLU A 95 15.91 -16.77 26.71
C GLU A 95 15.86 -18.16 27.37
N ASP A 96 15.83 -19.23 26.55
CA ASP A 96 15.53 -20.59 26.99
C ASP A 96 14.31 -20.55 27.91
N GLY A 97 13.16 -20.12 27.37
CA GLY A 97 11.97 -19.81 28.16
C GLY A 97 10.68 -20.11 27.41
N LYS A 98 9.55 -19.85 28.06
CA LYS A 98 8.20 -20.08 27.52
C LYS A 98 7.33 -18.86 27.73
N GLU A 99 6.69 -18.40 26.68
CA GLU A 99 5.62 -17.41 26.73
C GLU A 99 4.27 -18.13 26.65
N THR A 100 3.29 -17.67 27.43
CA THR A 100 1.92 -18.15 27.38
C THR A 100 0.99 -16.96 27.33
N ILE A 101 0.12 -16.93 26.33
CA ILE A 101 -0.92 -15.91 26.16
C ILE A 101 -2.26 -16.63 26.21
N GLU A 102 -3.16 -16.16 27.06
CA GLU A 102 -4.51 -16.67 27.24
C GLU A 102 -5.50 -15.53 27.02
N THR A 103 -6.53 -15.77 26.22
CA THR A 103 -7.61 -14.84 25.91
C THR A 103 -8.94 -15.53 26.11
N THR A 104 -9.86 -14.87 26.81
CA THR A 104 -11.22 -15.36 27.05
C THR A 104 -12.22 -14.28 26.70
N SER A 105 -13.20 -14.65 25.88
CA SER A 105 -14.27 -13.79 25.37
C SER A 105 -15.62 -14.38 25.79
N SER A 106 -16.44 -13.61 26.50
CA SER A 106 -17.76 -14.05 26.98
C SER A 106 -18.87 -13.22 26.34
N PHE A 107 -19.37 -13.70 25.19
CA PHE A 107 -20.36 -13.03 24.34
C PHE A 107 -21.79 -13.25 24.83
N HIS A 108 -22.58 -12.19 24.93
CA HIS A 108 -24.00 -12.26 25.23
C HIS A 108 -24.83 -11.48 24.21
N ARG A 109 -25.90 -12.09 23.71
CA ARG A 109 -26.84 -11.45 22.78
C ARG A 109 -28.08 -10.93 23.48
N TYR A 110 -28.53 -9.76 23.06
CA TYR A 110 -29.60 -9.01 23.71
C TYR A 110 -30.71 -8.62 22.72
N GLN A 111 -31.92 -8.45 23.24
CA GLN A 111 -33.03 -7.88 22.49
C GLN A 111 -32.66 -6.50 21.94
N GLY A 112 -33.10 -6.19 20.73
CA GLY A 112 -32.64 -5.01 19.99
C GLY A 112 -31.47 -5.31 19.04
N ASN A 113 -31.07 -6.58 18.91
CA ASN A 113 -30.02 -7.05 18.00
C ASN A 113 -28.69 -6.36 18.29
N TYR A 114 -28.12 -6.67 19.46
CA TYR A 114 -26.76 -6.29 19.82
C TYR A 114 -26.11 -7.40 20.66
N PHE A 115 -24.78 -7.43 20.69
CA PHE A 115 -24.04 -8.20 21.69
C PHE A 115 -23.18 -7.32 22.59
N LEU A 116 -22.88 -7.85 23.76
CA LEU A 116 -21.79 -7.39 24.63
C LEU A 116 -20.93 -8.60 25.00
N SER A 117 -19.61 -8.48 24.82
CA SER A 117 -18.62 -9.44 25.28
C SER A 117 -17.78 -8.84 26.41
N ASN A 118 -17.45 -9.67 27.39
CA ASN A 118 -16.37 -9.38 28.34
C ASN A 118 -15.12 -10.12 27.86
N GLU A 119 -14.02 -9.40 27.77
CA GLU A 119 -12.75 -9.89 27.25
C GLU A 119 -11.71 -9.86 28.36
N SER A 120 -10.95 -10.94 28.51
CA SER A 120 -9.79 -10.97 29.40
C SER A 120 -8.57 -11.48 28.65
N TYR A 121 -7.46 -10.75 28.79
CA TYR A 121 -6.16 -11.12 28.26
C TYR A 121 -5.20 -11.36 29.42
N GLN A 122 -4.44 -12.45 29.33
CA GLN A 122 -3.35 -12.75 30.26
C GLN A 122 -2.11 -13.16 29.49
N LYS A 123 -0.98 -12.54 29.83
CA LYS A 123 0.33 -12.91 29.30
C LYS A 123 1.26 -13.28 30.45
N ARG A 124 1.88 -14.45 30.35
CA ARG A 124 2.83 -14.99 31.31
C ARG A 124 4.12 -15.34 30.61
N PHE A 125 5.25 -14.93 31.19
CA PHE A 125 6.58 -15.29 30.69
C PHE A 125 7.41 -16.00 31.76
N TYR A 126 7.93 -17.18 31.41
CA TYR A 126 8.78 -18.01 32.25
C TYR A 126 10.16 -18.20 31.61
N SER A 127 11.24 -18.02 32.38
CA SER A 127 12.62 -18.23 31.91
C SER A 127 13.25 -19.44 32.59
N ASN A 128 13.79 -20.39 31.81
CA ASN A 128 14.50 -21.56 32.36
C ASN A 128 15.85 -21.17 32.98
N VAL A 129 16.46 -20.08 32.51
CA VAL A 129 17.73 -19.56 33.03
C VAL A 129 17.59 -19.07 34.47
N THR A 130 16.50 -18.37 34.76
CA THR A 130 16.24 -17.79 36.10
C THR A 130 15.31 -18.65 36.95
N GLN A 131 14.59 -19.60 36.33
CA GLN A 131 13.56 -20.44 36.95
C GLN A 131 12.46 -19.65 37.66
N THR A 132 12.13 -18.47 37.12
CA THR A 132 11.10 -17.58 37.66
C THR A 132 10.15 -17.12 36.55
N GLU A 133 8.87 -16.99 36.92
CA GLU A 133 7.91 -16.21 36.13
C GLU A 133 8.29 -14.75 36.29
N ASN A 134 8.68 -14.13 35.19
CA ASN A 134 9.33 -12.83 35.22
C ASN A 134 8.33 -11.69 34.97
N ILE A 135 7.23 -11.95 34.26
CA ILE A 135 6.21 -10.96 33.90
C ILE A 135 4.84 -11.66 33.81
N GLU A 136 3.85 -11.16 34.55
CA GLU A 136 2.42 -11.48 34.41
C GLU A 136 1.68 -10.16 34.11
N GLU A 137 1.06 -10.08 32.93
CA GLU A 137 0.23 -8.96 32.48
C GLU A 137 -1.21 -9.45 32.37
N THR A 138 -2.16 -8.66 32.87
CA THR A 138 -3.60 -8.98 32.82
C THR A 138 -4.37 -7.73 32.45
N HIS A 139 -5.22 -7.84 31.43
CA HIS A 139 -6.06 -6.76 30.94
C HIS A 139 -7.50 -7.24 30.80
N GLU A 140 -8.45 -6.37 31.14
CA GLU A 140 -9.87 -6.60 30.97
C GLU A 140 -10.46 -5.59 29.98
N GLY A 141 -11.44 -6.03 29.19
CA GLY A 141 -12.06 -5.19 28.17
C GLY A 141 -13.50 -5.59 27.86
N TYR A 142 -14.13 -4.77 27.03
CA TYR A 142 -15.49 -4.97 26.57
C TYR A 142 -15.56 -4.86 25.05
N HIS A 143 -16.33 -5.73 24.42
CA HIS A 143 -16.65 -5.66 23.00
C HIS A 143 -18.16 -5.50 22.82
N TYR A 144 -18.59 -4.44 22.15
CA TYR A 144 -19.97 -4.22 21.75
C TYR A 144 -20.10 -4.20 20.22
N PHE A 145 -21.18 -4.78 19.71
CA PHE A 145 -21.67 -4.53 18.36
C PHE A 145 -23.19 -4.44 18.37
N GLY A 146 -23.76 -3.40 17.74
CA GLY A 146 -25.21 -3.26 17.64
C GLY A 146 -25.66 -1.90 17.13
N SER A 147 -26.98 -1.70 17.07
CA SER A 147 -27.53 -0.39 16.73
C SER A 147 -27.44 0.58 17.90
N TYR A 148 -26.90 1.77 17.64
CA TYR A 148 -26.95 2.92 18.53
C TYR A 148 -27.45 4.14 17.75
N GLU A 149 -28.58 4.70 18.19
CA GLU A 149 -29.34 5.72 17.46
C GLU A 149 -29.74 5.28 16.04
N GLU A 150 -29.27 5.96 14.99
CA GLU A 150 -29.54 5.64 13.58
C GLU A 150 -28.37 4.88 12.90
N ASN A 151 -27.32 4.56 13.65
CA ASN A 151 -26.11 3.90 13.17
C ASN A 151 -25.89 2.53 13.84
N ALA A 152 -24.99 1.74 13.28
CA ALA A 152 -24.39 0.62 13.99
C ALA A 152 -23.02 1.04 14.55
N ILE A 153 -22.70 0.59 15.75
CA ILE A 153 -21.41 0.84 16.41
C ILE A 153 -20.74 -0.51 16.69
N GLU A 154 -19.48 -0.63 16.29
CA GLU A 154 -18.54 -1.66 16.76
C GLU A 154 -17.57 -0.95 17.72
N ALA A 155 -17.48 -1.40 18.97
CA ALA A 155 -16.61 -0.80 19.96
C ALA A 155 -15.88 -1.89 20.73
N PHE A 156 -14.55 -1.82 20.75
CA PHE A 156 -13.69 -2.71 21.50
C PHE A 156 -12.83 -1.87 22.42
N ILE A 157 -13.04 -1.97 23.73
CA ILE A 157 -12.45 -1.05 24.71
C ILE A 157 -11.74 -1.84 25.81
N TRP A 158 -10.42 -1.68 25.90
CA TRP A 158 -9.59 -2.21 26.99
C TRP A 158 -9.53 -1.24 28.17
N ASP A 159 -9.17 -1.76 29.34
CA ASP A 159 -8.84 -0.99 30.54
C ASP A 159 -7.64 -0.03 30.33
N GLU A 160 -6.62 -0.48 29.59
CA GLU A 160 -5.45 0.29 29.20
C GLU A 160 -5.63 0.92 27.80
N LEU A 161 -6.44 1.99 27.77
CA LEU A 161 -6.75 2.74 26.56
C LEU A 161 -5.46 3.18 25.81
N HIS A 162 -5.39 2.87 24.51
CA HIS A 162 -4.26 3.14 23.59
C HIS A 162 -3.04 2.22 23.71
N GLN A 163 -3.12 1.14 24.48
CA GLN A 163 -2.13 0.06 24.42
C GLN A 163 -2.61 -1.06 23.49
N GLU A 164 -1.66 -1.62 22.74
CA GLU A 164 -1.92 -2.76 21.87
C GLU A 164 -1.92 -4.04 22.70
N ILE A 165 -3.09 -4.68 22.79
CA ILE A 165 -3.29 -5.94 23.52
C ILE A 165 -3.66 -7.01 22.50
N ASN A 166 -2.88 -8.08 22.41
CA ASN A 166 -3.09 -9.16 21.43
C ASN A 166 -3.20 -8.66 19.96
N ASN A 167 -2.32 -7.75 19.57
CA ASN A 167 -2.35 -7.09 18.25
C ASN A 167 -3.65 -6.31 17.98
N GLN A 168 -4.37 -5.90 19.03
CA GLN A 168 -5.60 -5.14 18.95
C GLN A 168 -5.54 -3.96 19.91
N ASN A 169 -5.75 -2.76 19.39
CA ASN A 169 -5.95 -1.56 20.20
C ASN A 169 -7.43 -1.41 20.57
N SER A 170 -7.70 -0.56 21.57
CA SER A 170 -9.06 -0.07 21.73
C SER A 170 -9.50 0.67 20.47
N MET A 171 -10.70 0.39 19.97
CA MET A 171 -11.27 1.01 18.78
C MET A 171 -12.75 1.31 18.94
N ILE A 172 -13.22 2.28 18.16
CA ILE A 172 -14.64 2.53 17.95
C ILE A 172 -14.85 2.87 16.48
N GLU A 173 -15.84 2.21 15.88
CA GLU A 173 -16.21 2.40 14.49
C GLU A 173 -17.71 2.59 14.39
N MET A 174 -18.12 3.49 13.49
CA MET A 174 -19.52 3.82 13.26
C MET A 174 -19.88 3.57 11.81
N TYR A 175 -20.98 2.85 11.64
CA TYR A 175 -21.49 2.41 10.35
C TYR A 175 -22.90 2.95 10.12
N GLN A 176 -23.16 3.47 8.93
CA GLN A 176 -24.51 3.92 8.57
C GLN A 176 -25.40 2.71 8.26
N LEU A 177 -26.57 2.66 8.89
CA LEU A 177 -27.55 1.61 8.64
C LEU A 177 -28.42 1.91 7.40
N VAL A 178 -28.40 1.00 6.42
CA VAL A 178 -29.15 1.10 5.16
C VAL A 178 -30.20 0.00 5.02
N ASN A 179 -31.21 0.21 4.17
CA ASN A 179 -32.33 -0.72 3.99
C ASN A 179 -32.13 -1.70 2.79
N GLU A 180 -31.15 -1.49 1.91
CA GLU A 180 -30.97 -2.27 0.67
C GLU A 180 -29.59 -2.93 0.58
N ASP A 181 -29.52 -4.09 -0.07
CA ASP A 181 -28.32 -4.85 -0.44
C ASP A 181 -27.54 -4.20 -1.59
N THR A 182 -27.31 -2.89 -1.53
CA THR A 182 -26.34 -2.27 -2.44
C THR A 182 -24.95 -2.65 -1.98
N GLN A 183 -24.06 -3.04 -2.91
CA GLN A 183 -22.65 -3.37 -2.68
C GLN A 183 -22.11 -2.47 -1.56
N LEU A 184 -21.99 -3.02 -0.35
CA LEU A 184 -21.76 -2.22 0.84
C LEU A 184 -20.37 -1.58 0.67
N ASP A 185 -20.35 -0.26 0.49
CA ASP A 185 -19.13 0.52 0.59
C ASP A 185 -18.58 0.39 2.03
N GLN A 186 -17.29 0.69 2.22
CA GLN A 186 -16.73 0.84 3.57
C GLN A 186 -17.63 1.81 4.34
N ASN A 187 -18.09 1.41 5.53
CA ASN A 187 -18.95 2.16 6.46
C ASN A 187 -20.48 2.06 6.26
N LEU A 188 -20.99 1.14 5.41
CA LEU A 188 -22.43 0.85 5.30
C LEU A 188 -22.77 -0.55 5.82
N ILE A 189 -23.88 -0.68 6.56
CA ILE A 189 -24.40 -1.98 7.03
C ILE A 189 -25.89 -2.11 6.71
N ASN A 190 -26.30 -3.26 6.15
CA ASN A 190 -27.72 -3.55 5.98
C ASN A 190 -28.38 -3.84 7.33
N LYS A 191 -29.51 -3.18 7.61
CA LYS A 191 -30.31 -3.44 8.82
C LYS A 191 -30.74 -4.89 8.99
N ASN A 192 -30.96 -5.62 7.90
CA ASN A 192 -31.33 -7.03 7.94
C ASN A 192 -30.16 -7.91 8.40
N ASP A 193 -28.92 -7.50 8.10
CA ASP A 193 -27.71 -8.24 8.46
C ASP A 193 -27.29 -7.99 9.90
N LEU A 194 -27.79 -6.92 10.54
CA LEU A 194 -27.46 -6.58 11.94
C LEU A 194 -27.69 -7.76 12.89
N PHE A 195 -28.73 -8.56 12.67
CA PHE A 195 -28.97 -9.75 13.49
C PHE A 195 -27.83 -10.78 13.37
N ALA A 196 -27.33 -11.02 12.16
CA ALA A 196 -26.21 -11.94 11.92
C ALA A 196 -24.87 -11.37 12.40
N LEU A 197 -24.65 -10.06 12.24
CA LEU A 197 -23.44 -9.38 12.70
C LEU A 197 -23.35 -9.28 14.23
N THR A 198 -24.48 -9.44 14.91
CA THR A 198 -24.57 -9.40 16.37
C THR A 198 -24.48 -10.79 17.01
N SER A 199 -24.06 -11.79 16.23
CA SER A 199 -23.72 -13.13 16.71
C SER A 199 -22.22 -13.24 16.99
N SER A 200 -21.85 -14.12 17.92
CA SER A 200 -20.43 -14.44 18.14
C SER A 200 -19.80 -15.19 16.96
N TYR A 201 -20.60 -15.60 15.95
CA TYR A 201 -20.14 -16.35 14.79
C TYR A 201 -18.85 -15.79 14.18
N ARG A 202 -18.78 -14.46 13.98
CA ARG A 202 -17.62 -13.76 13.38
C ARG A 202 -16.35 -13.90 14.22
N PHE A 203 -16.46 -14.04 15.53
CA PHE A 203 -15.34 -13.97 16.48
C PHE A 203 -14.93 -15.33 17.04
N SER A 204 -15.87 -16.27 17.19
CA SER A 204 -15.61 -17.61 17.71
C SER A 204 -15.76 -18.67 16.63
N PHE A 205 -16.99 -18.92 16.17
CA PHE A 205 -17.34 -20.02 15.27
C PHE A 205 -16.49 -20.02 13.99
N TYR A 206 -16.37 -18.86 13.32
CA TYR A 206 -15.65 -18.71 12.06
C TYR A 206 -14.18 -19.16 12.15
N SER A 207 -13.53 -18.92 13.29
CA SER A 207 -12.15 -19.36 13.53
C SER A 207 -12.02 -20.89 13.40
N PHE A 208 -12.98 -21.67 13.89
CA PHE A 208 -12.95 -23.14 13.75
C PHE A 208 -13.20 -23.58 12.31
N VAL A 209 -14.11 -22.91 11.59
CA VAL A 209 -14.39 -23.21 10.18
C VAL A 209 -13.15 -23.00 9.33
N LYS A 210 -12.43 -21.89 9.53
CA LYS A 210 -11.18 -21.61 8.82
C LYS A 210 -10.13 -22.72 9.04
N ASN A 211 -9.91 -23.15 10.28
CA ASN A 211 -8.97 -24.24 10.58
C ASN A 211 -9.43 -25.59 9.99
N LEU A 212 -10.74 -25.82 9.88
CA LEU A 212 -11.29 -27.02 9.26
C LEU A 212 -11.13 -27.03 7.73
N GLU A 213 -11.25 -25.87 7.08
CA GLU A 213 -11.01 -25.73 5.64
C GLU A 213 -9.54 -26.06 5.31
N GLU A 214 -8.59 -25.61 6.13
CA GLU A 214 -7.18 -26.00 6.00
C GLU A 214 -6.97 -27.51 6.19
N ALA A 215 -7.76 -28.16 7.05
CA ALA A 215 -7.69 -29.61 7.25
C ALA A 215 -8.12 -30.43 6.03
N GLN A 216 -8.88 -29.86 5.09
CA GLN A 216 -9.43 -30.57 3.93
C GLN A 216 -8.35 -31.26 3.10
N ASP A 217 -7.18 -30.64 2.96
CA ASP A 217 -6.08 -31.13 2.12
C ASP A 217 -5.19 -32.17 2.81
N TYR A 218 -5.23 -32.24 4.15
CA TYR A 218 -4.29 -33.02 4.97
C TYR A 218 -4.96 -34.06 5.85
N SER A 219 -6.29 -34.05 5.95
CA SER A 219 -7.05 -34.92 6.86
C SER A 219 -6.73 -36.41 6.67
N SER A 220 -6.32 -37.06 7.76
CA SER A 220 -5.99 -38.49 7.77
C SER A 220 -7.06 -39.33 8.47
N HIS A 221 -7.77 -38.73 9.44
CA HIS A 221 -8.85 -39.37 10.19
C HIS A 221 -10.03 -38.40 10.33
N PHE A 222 -11.20 -38.88 9.95
CA PHE A 222 -12.48 -38.23 10.15
C PHE A 222 -13.44 -39.24 10.75
N GLU A 223 -13.95 -38.94 11.94
CA GLU A 223 -14.88 -39.80 12.65
C GLU A 223 -16.12 -39.02 13.06
N LEU A 224 -17.27 -39.50 12.60
CA LEU A 224 -18.57 -39.12 13.14
C LEU A 224 -18.93 -40.11 14.25
N LYS A 225 -18.94 -39.64 15.48
CA LYS A 225 -19.46 -40.38 16.63
C LYS A 225 -20.93 -40.01 16.80
N ASP A 226 -21.81 -40.86 16.31
CA ASP A 226 -23.22 -40.78 16.64
C ASP A 226 -23.37 -41.08 18.13
N ARG A 227 -23.64 -40.05 18.94
CA ARG A 227 -24.32 -40.28 20.22
C ARG A 227 -25.78 -40.62 19.90
N ASN A 228 -26.47 -41.31 20.81
CA ASN A 228 -27.77 -41.98 20.60
C ASN A 228 -28.81 -41.09 19.85
N PRO A 229 -29.82 -41.61 19.12
CA PRO A 229 -30.88 -40.84 18.42
C PRO A 229 -31.72 -39.79 19.21
N LEU A 230 -31.36 -39.48 20.45
CA LEU A 230 -31.88 -38.39 21.30
C LEU A 230 -30.74 -37.47 21.80
N GLU A 231 -29.55 -37.58 21.22
CA GLU A 231 -28.29 -37.01 21.71
C GLU A 231 -27.52 -36.29 20.59
N ASP A 232 -26.56 -35.49 21.02
CA ASP A 232 -25.71 -34.61 20.23
C ASP A 232 -24.87 -35.36 19.17
N TYR A 233 -24.57 -34.73 18.02
CA TYR A 233 -23.64 -35.24 17.01
C TYR A 233 -22.21 -34.77 17.30
N GLU A 234 -21.25 -35.69 17.34
CA GLU A 234 -19.85 -35.37 17.62
C GLU A 234 -18.96 -35.71 16.41
N TYR A 235 -18.17 -34.73 15.97
CA TYR A 235 -17.15 -34.89 14.94
C TYR A 235 -15.77 -34.80 15.57
N HIS A 236 -14.89 -35.70 15.17
CA HIS A 236 -13.49 -35.69 15.55
C HIS A 236 -12.62 -35.81 14.29
N ILE A 237 -11.76 -34.83 14.06
CA ILE A 237 -10.88 -34.73 12.89
C ILE A 237 -9.44 -34.57 13.37
N THR A 238 -8.54 -35.41 12.86
CA THR A 238 -7.09 -35.29 13.15
C THR A 238 -6.26 -35.38 11.89
N TYR A 239 -5.20 -34.58 11.87
CA TYR A 239 -4.24 -34.55 10.78
C TYR A 239 -2.89 -34.01 11.22
N SER A 240 -1.88 -34.30 10.39
CA SER A 240 -0.55 -33.73 10.54
C SER A 240 -0.14 -33.09 9.23
N THR A 241 0.54 -31.96 9.30
CA THR A 241 1.05 -31.24 8.13
C THR A 241 2.46 -30.70 8.36
N LEU A 242 3.16 -30.33 7.30
CA LEU A 242 4.48 -29.69 7.39
C LEU A 242 4.34 -28.18 7.24
N ASP A 243 5.24 -27.43 7.85
CA ASP A 243 5.34 -25.99 7.57
C ASP A 243 5.67 -25.79 6.08
N SER A 244 4.78 -25.08 5.37
CA SER A 244 4.94 -24.77 3.95
C SER A 244 6.09 -23.80 3.67
N GLU A 245 6.47 -22.97 4.65
CA GLU A 245 7.58 -22.01 4.52
C GLU A 245 8.94 -22.66 4.81
N TYR A 246 8.97 -23.67 5.70
CA TYR A 246 10.18 -24.38 6.10
C TYR A 246 10.01 -25.92 6.06
N PRO A 247 9.84 -26.52 4.86
CA PRO A 247 9.38 -27.91 4.68
C PRO A 247 10.34 -29.01 5.18
N TYR A 248 11.50 -28.64 5.74
CA TYR A 248 12.52 -29.59 6.17
C TYR A 248 12.68 -29.72 7.69
N ASN A 249 12.05 -28.86 8.50
CA ASN A 249 12.38 -28.80 9.94
C ASN A 249 11.18 -28.90 10.89
N ASN A 250 9.98 -28.45 10.50
CA ASN A 250 8.83 -28.40 11.41
C ASN A 250 7.62 -29.17 10.87
N TYR A 251 6.87 -29.85 11.75
CA TYR A 251 5.57 -30.44 11.46
C TYR A 251 4.56 -30.07 12.54
N PHE A 252 3.28 -30.11 12.19
CA PHE A 252 2.17 -29.80 13.10
C PHE A 252 1.31 -31.05 13.28
N ASP A 253 0.89 -31.31 14.52
CA ASP A 253 -0.22 -32.21 14.82
C ASP A 253 -1.45 -31.38 15.21
N ILE A 254 -2.59 -31.68 14.61
CA ILE A 254 -3.81 -30.89 14.74
C ILE A 254 -5.01 -31.79 15.03
N GLU A 255 -5.84 -31.36 15.99
CA GLU A 255 -7.08 -32.00 16.40
C GLU A 255 -8.23 -30.99 16.44
N LEU A 256 -9.34 -31.34 15.81
CA LEU A 256 -10.58 -30.58 15.76
C LEU A 256 -11.73 -31.44 16.28
N GLN A 257 -12.53 -30.88 17.19
CA GLN A 257 -13.76 -31.50 17.65
C GLN A 257 -14.94 -30.53 17.56
N PHE A 258 -16.09 -31.04 17.14
CA PHE A 258 -17.34 -30.29 17.10
C PHE A 258 -18.46 -31.11 17.72
N LEU A 259 -19.26 -30.48 18.59
CA LEU A 259 -20.44 -31.08 19.21
C LEU A 259 -21.68 -30.27 18.83
N PHE A 260 -22.58 -30.89 18.08
CA PHE A 260 -23.85 -30.30 17.67
C PHE A 260 -25.01 -30.93 18.42
N ASP A 261 -26.10 -30.20 18.62
CA ASP A 261 -27.33 -30.81 19.11
C ASP A 261 -28.10 -31.58 18.01
N GLU A 262 -29.22 -32.20 18.39
CA GLU A 262 -30.11 -32.95 17.50
C GLU A 262 -30.68 -32.15 16.31
N LYS A 263 -30.58 -30.81 16.35
CA LYS A 263 -31.03 -29.89 15.30
C LYS A 263 -29.88 -29.27 14.49
N GLY A 264 -28.64 -29.61 14.80
CA GLY A 264 -27.47 -29.08 14.10
C GLY A 264 -26.94 -27.75 14.67
N TYR A 265 -27.36 -27.33 15.86
CA TYR A 265 -26.77 -26.17 16.54
C TYR A 265 -25.41 -26.54 17.16
N LEU A 266 -24.36 -25.77 16.86
CA LEU A 266 -23.02 -26.01 17.42
C LEU A 266 -22.95 -25.59 18.89
N LYS A 267 -22.88 -26.58 19.79
CA LYS A 267 -22.80 -26.38 21.24
C LYS A 267 -21.37 -26.18 21.71
N GLU A 268 -20.46 -27.04 21.26
CA GLU A 268 -19.06 -27.02 21.70
C GLU A 268 -18.14 -27.22 20.50
N ALA A 269 -17.01 -26.53 20.49
CA ALA A 269 -15.94 -26.78 19.53
C ALA A 269 -14.59 -26.68 20.22
N SER A 270 -13.64 -27.52 19.82
CA SER A 270 -12.25 -27.44 20.28
C SER A 270 -11.28 -27.60 19.13
N PHE A 271 -10.18 -26.87 19.20
CA PHE A 271 -9.06 -26.94 18.28
C PHE A 271 -7.79 -27.00 19.09
N ILE A 272 -6.92 -27.96 18.78
CA ILE A 272 -5.57 -28.04 19.33
C ILE A 272 -4.61 -28.20 18.17
N SER A 273 -3.59 -27.35 18.12
CA SER A 273 -2.46 -27.48 17.20
C SER A 273 -1.18 -27.43 18.00
N GLU A 274 -0.27 -28.35 17.73
CA GLU A 274 1.07 -28.38 18.30
C GLU A 274 2.09 -28.47 17.19
N GLU A 275 2.99 -27.48 17.15
CA GLU A 275 4.12 -27.42 16.26
C GLU A 275 5.32 -28.12 16.90
N PHE A 276 5.98 -28.96 16.12
CA PHE A 276 7.18 -29.66 16.50
C PHE A 276 8.33 -29.26 15.57
N SER A 277 9.49 -28.95 16.16
CA SER A 277 10.72 -28.67 15.43
C SER A 277 11.75 -29.78 15.66
N TYR A 278 12.57 -30.08 14.66
CA TYR A 278 13.64 -31.08 14.82
C TYR A 278 14.81 -30.50 15.63
N ASP A 279 15.05 -31.06 16.81
CA ASP A 279 16.20 -30.75 17.65
C ASP A 279 17.39 -31.64 17.27
N TYR A 280 18.39 -31.02 16.61
CA TYR A 280 19.63 -31.69 16.22
C TYR A 280 20.53 -32.10 17.39
N GLY A 281 20.34 -31.51 18.58
CA GLY A 281 21.11 -31.83 19.77
C GLY A 281 20.74 -33.18 20.39
N ILE A 282 19.45 -33.55 20.30
CA ILE A 282 18.90 -34.81 20.82
C ILE A 282 18.33 -35.73 19.73
N GLU A 283 18.52 -35.36 18.46
CA GLU A 283 18.08 -36.09 17.26
C GLU A 283 16.58 -36.46 17.28
N THR A 284 15.73 -35.61 17.84
CA THR A 284 14.28 -35.86 17.94
C THR A 284 13.48 -34.57 17.78
N PHE A 285 12.16 -34.70 17.60
CA PHE A 285 11.27 -33.55 17.50
C PHE A 285 10.85 -33.06 18.88
N THR A 286 10.89 -31.76 19.08
CA THR A 286 10.48 -31.08 20.32
C THR A 286 9.35 -30.12 20.03
N SER A 287 8.38 -30.05 20.95
CA SER A 287 7.29 -29.09 20.91
C SER A 287 7.85 -27.67 20.92
N LEU A 288 7.37 -26.82 20.02
CA LEU A 288 7.83 -25.45 19.85
C LEU A 288 6.71 -24.47 20.21
N ASN A 289 5.57 -24.61 19.54
CA ASN A 289 4.40 -23.77 19.72
C ASN A 289 3.17 -24.63 19.91
N LYS A 290 2.25 -24.21 20.76
CA LYS A 290 0.96 -24.86 20.94
C LYS A 290 -0.14 -23.82 20.90
N LYS A 291 -1.21 -24.09 20.17
CA LYS A 291 -2.43 -23.28 20.14
C LYS A 291 -3.62 -24.15 20.52
N GLU A 292 -4.38 -23.68 21.50
CA GLU A 292 -5.62 -24.30 21.95
C GLU A 292 -6.76 -23.28 21.80
N MET A 293 -7.89 -23.70 21.25
CA MET A 293 -9.11 -22.91 21.23
C MET A 293 -10.27 -23.76 21.70
N THR A 294 -11.16 -23.19 22.51
CA THR A 294 -12.42 -23.82 22.93
C THR A 294 -13.57 -22.85 22.77
N MET A 295 -14.73 -23.37 22.43
CA MET A 295 -15.98 -22.63 22.35
C MET A 295 -17.07 -23.43 23.05
N GLU A 296 -17.84 -22.77 23.89
CA GLU A 296 -19.07 -23.30 24.48
C GLU A 296 -20.20 -22.31 24.21
N SER A 297 -21.27 -22.76 23.58
CA SER A 297 -22.39 -21.92 23.17
C SER A 297 -23.71 -22.46 23.71
N ILE A 298 -24.52 -21.53 24.20
CA ILE A 298 -25.84 -21.76 24.75
C ILE A 298 -26.85 -21.14 23.81
N LYS A 299 -27.76 -21.97 23.33
CA LYS A 299 -28.92 -21.51 22.60
C LYS A 299 -30.05 -21.06 23.53
N GLY A 300 -30.85 -20.10 23.08
CA GLY A 300 -31.99 -19.61 23.84
C GLY A 300 -32.54 -18.29 23.30
N PRO A 301 -33.59 -17.75 23.93
CA PRO A 301 -34.09 -16.43 23.58
C PRO A 301 -33.06 -15.35 23.91
N LEU A 302 -33.03 -14.27 23.13
CA LEU A 302 -32.18 -13.10 23.44
C LEU A 302 -32.45 -12.58 24.86
N LYS A 303 -31.40 -12.18 25.57
CA LYS A 303 -31.52 -11.60 26.91
C LYS A 303 -32.22 -10.24 26.85
N GLU A 304 -32.92 -9.87 27.92
CA GLU A 304 -33.48 -8.53 28.08
C GLU A 304 -32.36 -7.47 28.01
N PRO A 305 -32.60 -6.29 27.41
CA PRO A 305 -31.58 -5.26 27.28
C PRO A 305 -31.01 -4.85 28.64
N GLU A 306 -29.72 -4.57 28.67
CA GLU A 306 -29.00 -4.13 29.87
C GLU A 306 -28.40 -2.74 29.71
N THR A 307 -27.99 -2.16 30.84
CA THR A 307 -27.23 -0.91 30.80
C THR A 307 -25.80 -1.21 30.39
N LEU A 308 -25.35 -0.62 29.28
CA LEU A 308 -24.01 -0.84 28.75
C LEU A 308 -22.94 -0.34 29.75
N PRO A 309 -21.85 -1.11 29.95
CA PRO A 309 -20.73 -0.66 30.79
C PRO A 309 -19.90 0.45 30.12
N ILE A 310 -20.00 0.58 28.80
CA ILE A 310 -19.32 1.57 27.98
C ILE A 310 -20.30 2.70 27.61
N ARG A 311 -19.82 3.94 27.61
CA ARG A 311 -20.55 5.11 27.11
C ARG A 311 -19.92 5.61 25.83
N PHE A 312 -20.56 5.37 24.68
CA PHE A 312 -19.97 5.66 23.37
C PHE A 312 -19.60 7.14 23.18
N GLU A 313 -20.35 8.06 23.79
CA GLU A 313 -20.04 9.51 23.72
C GLU A 313 -18.67 9.88 24.26
N ASP A 314 -18.08 9.04 25.12
CA ASP A 314 -16.73 9.27 25.67
C ASP A 314 -15.63 8.89 24.66
N TYR A 315 -15.95 8.08 23.64
CA TYR A 315 -15.00 7.50 22.68
C TYR A 315 -15.18 8.00 21.24
N ILE A 316 -16.30 8.65 20.93
CA ILE A 316 -16.56 9.27 19.62
C ILE A 316 -16.02 10.70 19.63
N LEU A 317 -15.20 11.04 18.65
CA LEU A 317 -14.60 12.36 18.50
C LEU A 317 -15.64 13.46 18.26
N GLN A 318 -15.51 14.54 19.01
CA GLN A 318 -16.30 15.78 18.86
C GLN A 318 -15.44 16.94 18.36
N ASP A 319 -14.18 17.00 18.78
CA ASP A 319 -13.22 18.00 18.32
C ASP A 319 -11.78 17.51 18.48
N ILE A 320 -10.87 18.06 17.68
CA ILE A 320 -9.44 17.75 17.75
C ILE A 320 -8.58 18.87 17.16
N GLU A 321 -7.35 18.99 17.65
CA GLU A 321 -6.33 19.86 17.07
C GLU A 321 -5.59 19.12 15.94
N ILE A 322 -5.56 19.71 14.75
CA ILE A 322 -4.80 19.22 13.60
C ILE A 322 -3.44 19.94 13.56
N VAL A 323 -2.36 19.17 13.47
CA VAL A 323 -1.00 19.67 13.29
C VAL A 323 -0.42 19.02 12.04
N LEU A 324 0.01 19.84 11.07
CA LEU A 324 0.76 19.32 9.93
C LEU A 324 2.22 19.11 10.31
N THR A 325 2.85 18.04 9.83
CA THR A 325 4.26 17.73 10.10
C THR A 325 5.04 17.37 8.84
N ASP A 326 6.38 17.47 8.93
CA ASP A 326 7.30 16.90 7.94
C ASP A 326 7.44 15.38 8.09
N SER A 327 8.29 14.75 7.26
CA SER A 327 8.55 13.30 7.29
C SER A 327 9.31 12.83 8.53
N GLN A 328 9.81 13.74 9.35
CA GLN A 328 10.48 13.47 10.63
C GLN A 328 9.55 13.70 11.82
N GLY A 329 8.30 14.11 11.58
CA GLY A 329 7.32 14.41 12.61
C GLY A 329 7.48 15.79 13.26
N ASN A 330 8.28 16.70 12.67
CA ASN A 330 8.37 18.06 13.18
C ASN A 330 7.16 18.89 12.69
N PRO A 331 6.56 19.73 13.56
CA PRO A 331 5.47 20.61 13.16
C PRO A 331 5.87 21.57 12.03
N LEU A 332 5.02 21.66 11.01
CA LEU A 332 5.11 22.65 9.94
C LEU A 332 4.38 23.94 10.34
N ASP A 333 4.97 25.09 10.00
CA ASP A 333 4.25 26.36 10.05
C ASP A 333 3.31 26.42 8.84
N VAL A 334 2.00 26.28 9.09
CA VAL A 334 0.95 26.30 8.08
C VAL A 334 0.95 27.59 7.24
N ASN A 335 1.54 28.68 7.73
CA ASN A 335 1.63 29.94 7.00
C ASN A 335 2.92 30.07 6.15
N ASN A 336 3.84 29.12 6.24
CA ASN A 336 5.16 29.21 5.61
C ASN A 336 5.73 27.82 5.27
N ILE A 337 4.94 26.96 4.63
CA ILE A 337 5.38 25.63 4.18
C ILE A 337 6.29 25.81 2.96
N GLU A 338 7.52 25.27 2.97
CA GLU A 338 8.40 25.37 1.80
C GLU A 338 7.96 24.44 0.67
N ALA A 339 8.00 24.93 -0.58
CA ALA A 339 7.78 24.08 -1.75
C ALA A 339 8.86 22.98 -1.82
N GLY A 340 8.44 21.75 -2.06
CA GLY A 340 9.21 20.52 -1.94
C GLY A 340 8.94 19.75 -0.63
N ALA A 341 8.30 20.36 0.37
CA ALA A 341 8.01 19.69 1.63
C ALA A 341 6.91 18.62 1.46
N LEU A 342 7.15 17.47 2.10
CA LEU A 342 6.12 16.44 2.33
C LEU A 342 5.27 16.84 3.54
N ILE A 343 3.97 16.64 3.42
CA ILE A 343 2.97 17.05 4.42
C ILE A 343 2.33 15.79 4.99
N TYR A 344 2.46 15.63 6.31
CA TYR A 344 1.82 14.60 7.09
C TYR A 344 0.84 15.23 8.09
N VAL A 345 -0.09 14.44 8.59
CA VAL A 345 -1.10 14.86 9.55
C VAL A 345 -0.80 14.21 10.89
N GLN A 346 -0.80 15.01 11.94
CA GLN A 346 -0.85 14.55 13.32
C GLN A 346 -2.01 15.22 14.03
N THR A 347 -2.53 14.55 15.03
CA THR A 347 -3.63 15.05 15.84
C THR A 347 -3.23 15.17 17.30
N LYS A 348 -3.82 16.14 18.00
CA LYS A 348 -3.57 16.40 19.42
C LYS A 348 -4.85 16.78 20.13
N ASN A 349 -4.85 16.57 21.45
CA ASN A 349 -5.90 17.04 22.35
C ASN A 349 -7.32 16.65 21.87
N PRO A 350 -7.60 15.35 21.67
CA PRO A 350 -8.94 14.92 21.29
C PRO A 350 -9.96 15.33 22.35
N VAL A 351 -11.16 15.67 21.90
CA VAL A 351 -12.31 15.97 22.74
C VAL A 351 -13.44 15.03 22.31
N PRO A 352 -13.91 14.14 23.19
CA PRO A 352 -13.40 13.87 24.55
C PRO A 352 -11.97 13.30 24.54
N GLU A 353 -11.29 13.37 25.69
CA GLU A 353 -9.89 12.91 25.85
C GLU A 353 -9.71 11.42 25.51
N LYS A 354 -10.77 10.61 25.63
CA LYS A 354 -10.78 9.18 25.33
C LYS A 354 -11.21 8.84 23.90
N ALA A 355 -11.41 9.84 23.02
CA ALA A 355 -11.83 9.56 21.67
C ALA A 355 -10.81 8.67 20.95
N LEU A 356 -11.29 7.68 20.20
CA LEU A 356 -10.45 6.67 19.54
C LEU A 356 -10.36 6.87 18.03
N ASP A 357 -11.33 7.55 17.41
CA ASP A 357 -11.34 7.87 15.98
C ASP A 357 -10.55 9.14 15.67
N ILE A 358 -9.28 9.19 16.09
CA ILE A 358 -8.43 10.39 16.06
C ILE A 358 -7.48 10.46 14.86
N ASP A 359 -7.48 9.43 14.01
CA ASP A 359 -6.62 9.35 12.83
C ASP A 359 -7.26 10.11 11.66
N PHE A 360 -6.55 11.12 11.16
CA PHE A 360 -7.00 11.97 10.06
C PHE A 360 -6.08 11.85 8.85
N GLU A 361 -6.69 11.87 7.67
CA GLU A 361 -5.98 11.95 6.40
C GLU A 361 -6.42 13.20 5.63
N ILE A 362 -5.52 13.75 4.80
CA ILE A 362 -5.90 14.79 3.84
C ILE A 362 -6.60 14.09 2.68
N VAL A 363 -7.84 14.49 2.40
CA VAL A 363 -8.69 13.91 1.35
C VAL A 363 -8.86 14.85 0.14
N GLU A 364 -8.61 16.15 0.32
CA GLU A 364 -8.75 17.14 -0.75
C GLU A 364 -7.86 18.36 -0.51
N SER A 365 -7.42 18.99 -1.62
CA SER A 365 -6.80 20.31 -1.63
C SER A 365 -7.57 21.22 -2.58
N SER A 366 -7.93 22.41 -2.13
CA SER A 366 -8.64 23.41 -2.95
C SER A 366 -7.84 23.90 -4.18
N ASN A 367 -6.52 23.68 -4.18
CA ASN A 367 -5.60 24.08 -5.23
C ASN A 367 -4.45 23.06 -5.39
N GLU A 368 -4.67 22.10 -6.28
CA GLU A 368 -3.71 21.03 -6.59
C GLU A 368 -2.43 21.54 -7.28
N GLU A 369 -2.40 22.76 -7.83
CA GLU A 369 -1.15 23.34 -8.33
C GLU A 369 -0.20 23.79 -7.20
N VAL A 370 -0.75 23.99 -5.99
CA VAL A 370 -0.01 24.45 -4.80
C VAL A 370 0.34 23.28 -3.89
N ILE A 371 -0.64 22.42 -3.57
CA ILE A 371 -0.44 21.19 -2.80
C ILE A 371 -1.28 20.09 -3.45
N ALA A 372 -0.64 18.98 -3.81
CA ALA A 372 -1.30 17.80 -4.35
C ALA A 372 -0.73 16.51 -3.75
N GLN A 373 -1.49 15.44 -3.90
CA GLN A 373 -1.06 14.09 -3.57
C GLN A 373 -0.30 13.49 -4.76
N ASP A 374 0.89 12.98 -4.52
CA ASP A 374 1.62 12.12 -5.44
C ASP A 374 1.86 10.75 -4.78
N TYR A 375 1.34 9.70 -5.41
CA TYR A 375 1.21 8.36 -4.83
C TYR A 375 0.56 8.38 -3.43
N LEU A 376 1.35 8.12 -2.38
CA LEU A 376 0.91 8.02 -0.99
C LEU A 376 1.17 9.31 -0.18
N ASN A 377 1.87 10.31 -0.73
CA ASN A 377 2.28 11.49 0.03
C ASN A 377 1.66 12.77 -0.52
N TRP A 378 1.30 13.68 0.38
CA TRP A 378 0.94 15.06 0.03
C TRP A 378 2.19 15.93 -0.03
N THR A 379 2.33 16.73 -1.09
CA THR A 379 3.54 17.54 -1.33
C THR A 379 3.17 18.99 -1.61
N ALA A 380 3.89 19.93 -1.01
CA ALA A 380 3.85 21.33 -1.38
C ALA A 380 4.60 21.54 -2.70
N LEU A 381 3.91 21.83 -3.79
CA LEU A 381 4.51 21.89 -5.12
C LEU A 381 5.04 23.28 -5.48
N LYS A 382 4.29 24.31 -5.12
CA LYS A 382 4.55 25.68 -5.58
C LYS A 382 4.04 26.72 -4.59
N ALA A 383 4.74 27.85 -4.52
CA ALA A 383 4.31 28.98 -3.72
C ALA A 383 2.88 29.42 -4.06
N GLY A 384 2.05 29.58 -3.04
CA GLY A 384 0.62 29.89 -3.17
C GLY A 384 -0.18 29.48 -1.94
N LYS A 385 -1.50 29.70 -2.00
CA LYS A 385 -2.43 29.29 -0.93
C LYS A 385 -3.26 28.08 -1.35
N SER A 386 -3.56 27.22 -0.39
CA SER A 386 -4.59 26.20 -0.51
C SER A 386 -5.34 26.03 0.82
N THR A 387 -6.53 25.46 0.77
CA THR A 387 -7.25 24.91 1.92
C THR A 387 -7.24 23.39 1.77
N LEU A 388 -6.80 22.70 2.82
CA LEU A 388 -6.81 21.24 2.90
C LEU A 388 -8.08 20.79 3.63
N THR A 389 -8.76 19.79 3.08
CA THR A 389 -9.85 19.07 3.74
C THR A 389 -9.27 17.79 4.33
N LEU A 390 -9.44 17.61 5.64
CA LEU A 390 -9.02 16.40 6.36
C LEU A 390 -10.26 15.64 6.85
N MET A 391 -10.19 14.32 6.82
CA MET A 391 -11.29 13.45 7.26
C MET A 391 -10.73 12.23 8.01
N ASN A 392 -11.43 11.81 9.08
CA ASN A 392 -11.17 10.54 9.75
C ASN A 392 -12.08 9.42 9.19
N GLN A 393 -11.85 8.18 9.63
CA GLN A 393 -12.65 7.02 9.20
C GLN A 393 -14.15 7.13 9.54
N SER A 394 -14.48 7.85 10.62
CA SER A 394 -15.87 8.10 11.05
C SER A 394 -16.59 9.17 10.22
N GLY A 395 -15.90 9.83 9.29
CA GLY A 395 -16.44 10.91 8.47
C GLY A 395 -16.45 12.30 9.12
N PHE A 396 -15.78 12.48 10.26
CA PHE A 396 -15.55 13.78 10.86
C PHE A 396 -14.56 14.58 10.01
N THR A 397 -14.90 15.83 9.67
CA THR A 397 -14.09 16.66 8.76
C THR A 397 -13.53 17.92 9.42
N LYS A 398 -12.31 18.30 9.02
CA LYS A 398 -11.64 19.55 9.38
C LYS A 398 -11.12 20.23 8.12
N THR A 399 -11.04 21.55 8.15
CA THR A 399 -10.41 22.34 7.08
C THR A 399 -9.27 23.17 7.62
N LEU A 400 -8.17 23.25 6.88
CA LEU A 400 -6.98 24.01 7.27
C LEU A 400 -6.49 24.87 6.10
N GLU A 401 -6.43 26.19 6.28
CA GLU A 401 -5.78 27.08 5.30
C GLU A 401 -4.26 27.00 5.46
N VAL A 402 -3.57 26.84 4.34
CA VAL A 402 -2.11 26.71 4.27
C VAL A 402 -1.52 27.63 3.21
N GLN A 403 -0.31 28.13 3.47
CA GLN A 403 0.47 28.97 2.58
C GLN A 403 1.81 28.29 2.30
N VAL A 404 2.05 28.01 1.03
CA VAL A 404 3.33 27.51 0.52
C VAL A 404 4.19 28.69 0.07
N VAL A 405 5.48 28.65 0.39
CA VAL A 405 6.49 29.64 -0.01
C VAL A 405 7.59 28.98 -0.83
N ALA A 406 8.30 29.77 -1.64
CA ALA A 406 9.46 29.25 -2.37
C ALA A 406 10.63 29.01 -1.39
N PRO A 407 11.32 27.87 -1.45
CA PRO A 407 12.47 27.60 -0.61
C PRO A 407 13.65 28.55 -0.93
N PRO A 408 14.52 28.85 0.04
CA PRO A 408 15.74 29.58 -0.22
C PRO A 408 16.64 28.80 -1.20
N LEU A 409 17.38 29.52 -2.04
CA LEU A 409 18.37 28.91 -2.90
C LEU A 409 19.53 28.36 -2.04
N SER A 410 20.02 27.17 -2.37
CA SER A 410 21.14 26.51 -1.71
C SER A 410 22.37 26.40 -2.62
N MET A 411 22.16 26.14 -3.91
CA MET A 411 23.23 25.91 -4.88
C MET A 411 22.80 26.34 -6.30
N ILE A 412 23.79 26.67 -7.12
CA ILE A 412 23.66 27.03 -8.53
C ILE A 412 24.41 25.97 -9.33
N LEU A 413 23.82 25.48 -10.43
CA LEU A 413 24.54 24.69 -11.43
C LEU A 413 24.54 25.45 -12.75
N ILE A 414 25.66 25.37 -13.47
CA ILE A 414 25.85 26.02 -14.78
C ILE A 414 26.08 24.93 -15.82
N THR A 415 25.41 25.06 -16.97
CA THR A 415 25.65 24.24 -18.15
C THR A 415 25.95 25.16 -19.32
N LEU A 416 27.02 24.91 -20.06
CA LEU A 416 27.39 25.64 -21.27
C LEU A 416 27.35 24.70 -22.48
N GLU A 417 26.69 25.12 -23.55
CA GLU A 417 26.66 24.40 -24.81
C GLU A 417 28.06 24.28 -25.41
N ASN A 418 28.45 23.06 -25.81
CA ASN A 418 29.73 22.79 -26.48
C ASN A 418 30.95 23.35 -25.75
N GLU A 419 31.00 23.21 -24.42
CA GLU A 419 32.04 23.77 -23.54
C GLU A 419 33.48 23.48 -24.00
N ASP A 420 33.74 22.32 -24.62
CA ASP A 420 35.07 21.94 -25.14
C ASP A 420 35.42 22.56 -26.51
N GLN A 421 34.45 23.18 -27.20
CA GLN A 421 34.52 23.65 -28.58
C GLN A 421 34.05 25.10 -28.71
N LEU A 422 34.51 25.96 -27.80
CA LEU A 422 34.24 27.39 -27.86
C LEU A 422 35.24 28.07 -28.80
N TYR A 423 34.75 28.76 -29.82
CA TYR A 423 35.56 29.41 -30.85
C TYR A 423 35.35 30.92 -30.86
N ALA A 424 36.43 31.67 -31.11
CA ALA A 424 36.32 33.12 -31.28
C ALA A 424 35.40 33.47 -32.47
N GLY A 425 34.53 34.44 -32.30
CA GLY A 425 33.54 34.88 -33.28
C GLY A 425 32.18 34.18 -33.22
N HIS A 426 32.00 33.20 -32.33
CA HIS A 426 30.78 32.40 -32.20
C HIS A 426 30.01 32.69 -30.91
N ASP A 427 28.72 32.34 -30.91
CA ASP A 427 27.80 32.48 -29.79
C ASP A 427 27.36 31.10 -29.28
N TYR A 428 27.23 30.94 -27.95
CA TYR A 428 26.88 29.69 -27.27
C TYR A 428 25.82 29.92 -26.19
N GLU A 429 25.00 28.92 -25.87
CA GLU A 429 23.99 29.02 -24.81
C GLU A 429 24.54 28.60 -23.42
N LEU A 430 24.34 29.45 -22.41
CA LEU A 430 24.55 29.13 -20.99
C LEU A 430 23.20 29.02 -20.28
N SER A 431 23.01 27.92 -19.57
CA SER A 431 21.85 27.62 -18.75
C SER A 431 22.21 27.54 -17.27
N ILE A 432 21.34 28.07 -16.41
CA ILE A 432 21.46 28.05 -14.95
C ILE A 432 20.34 27.19 -14.35
N MET A 433 20.71 26.29 -13.45
CA MET A 433 19.76 25.51 -12.65
C MET A 433 19.83 25.93 -11.18
N ARG A 434 18.65 26.07 -10.56
CA ARG A 434 18.49 26.38 -9.13
C ARG A 434 18.45 25.10 -8.34
N ILE A 435 19.15 25.01 -7.23
CA ILE A 435 18.98 23.93 -6.27
C ILE A 435 18.57 24.54 -4.93
N PRO A 436 17.36 24.27 -4.42
CA PRO A 436 16.27 23.51 -5.06
C PRO A 436 15.63 24.24 -6.25
N ASN A 437 15.09 23.47 -7.21
CA ASN A 437 14.50 23.99 -8.46
C ASN A 437 13.33 24.97 -8.24
N ALA A 438 12.59 24.79 -7.13
CA ALA A 438 11.44 25.60 -6.75
C ALA A 438 11.80 26.97 -6.18
N SER A 439 13.08 27.27 -5.94
CA SER A 439 13.52 28.59 -5.52
C SER A 439 13.13 29.65 -6.56
N THR A 440 12.79 30.86 -6.10
CA THR A 440 12.47 32.00 -6.99
C THR A 440 13.60 33.01 -7.10
N ASP A 441 14.81 32.62 -6.69
CA ASP A 441 15.97 33.50 -6.76
C ASP A 441 16.35 33.85 -8.20
N LEU A 442 16.99 35.01 -8.36
CA LEU A 442 17.46 35.57 -9.62
C LEU A 442 18.98 35.72 -9.58
N PHE A 443 19.60 35.85 -10.75
CA PHE A 443 21.05 35.78 -10.89
C PHE A 443 21.67 37.01 -11.55
N GLU A 444 22.86 37.38 -11.08
CA GLU A 444 23.80 38.22 -11.79
C GLU A 444 24.87 37.34 -12.45
N VAL A 445 25.05 37.49 -13.76
CA VAL A 445 26.05 36.72 -14.54
C VAL A 445 27.09 37.69 -15.08
N THR A 446 28.35 37.43 -14.75
CA THR A 446 29.50 38.25 -15.14
C THR A 446 30.63 37.39 -15.69
N VAL A 447 31.61 38.02 -16.35
CA VAL A 447 32.82 37.35 -16.81
C VAL A 447 34.04 38.13 -16.32
N LYS A 448 35.09 37.42 -15.88
CA LYS A 448 36.32 38.05 -15.37
C LYS A 448 37.02 38.90 -16.42
N ASP A 449 37.06 38.43 -17.68
CA ASP A 449 37.63 39.16 -18.81
C ASP A 449 36.58 39.43 -19.90
N PRO A 450 35.95 40.63 -19.91
CA PRO A 450 34.94 40.99 -20.91
C PRO A 450 35.54 41.31 -22.30
N SER A 451 36.87 41.32 -22.44
CA SER A 451 37.52 41.42 -23.76
C SER A 451 37.50 40.09 -24.52
N LEU A 452 37.34 38.97 -23.80
CA LEU A 452 37.26 37.62 -24.37
C LEU A 452 35.81 37.17 -24.59
N VAL A 453 34.87 37.64 -23.76
CA VAL A 453 33.47 37.19 -23.78
C VAL A 453 32.50 38.34 -23.49
N GLN A 454 31.37 38.36 -24.21
CA GLN A 454 30.19 39.14 -23.84
C GLN A 454 29.03 38.22 -23.48
N ILE A 455 28.25 38.61 -22.47
CA ILE A 455 27.11 37.83 -21.97
C ILE A 455 25.83 38.64 -22.19
N HIS A 456 24.83 38.01 -22.79
CA HIS A 456 23.52 38.57 -23.05
C HIS A 456 22.44 37.73 -22.40
N LYS A 457 21.63 38.32 -21.51
CA LYS A 457 20.51 37.63 -20.88
C LYS A 457 19.39 37.35 -21.89
N VAL A 458 18.95 36.10 -21.98
CA VAL A 458 17.80 35.68 -22.81
C VAL A 458 16.56 35.62 -21.93
N ASP A 459 16.63 34.89 -20.82
CA ASP A 459 15.60 34.85 -19.76
C ASP A 459 16.26 34.73 -18.36
N ASP A 460 15.48 34.46 -17.32
CA ASP A 460 15.99 34.42 -15.93
C ASP A 460 17.03 33.32 -15.68
N LEU A 461 17.04 32.25 -16.46
CA LEU A 461 17.92 31.10 -16.31
C LEU A 461 18.81 30.86 -17.55
N THR A 462 18.59 31.55 -18.65
CA THR A 462 19.27 31.30 -19.94
C THR A 462 19.95 32.56 -20.46
N TYR A 463 21.19 32.40 -20.94
CA TYR A 463 22.07 33.48 -21.41
C TYR A 463 22.75 33.06 -22.71
N THR A 464 23.02 34.01 -23.60
CA THR A 464 23.89 33.83 -24.76
C THR A 464 25.29 34.36 -24.42
N ILE A 465 26.30 33.56 -24.72
CA ILE A 465 27.72 33.88 -24.53
C ILE A 465 28.35 34.07 -25.89
N GLN A 466 28.79 35.30 -26.17
CA GLN A 466 29.53 35.63 -27.38
C GLN A 466 31.04 35.59 -27.10
N CYS A 467 31.75 34.67 -27.76
CA CYS A 467 33.20 34.54 -27.69
C CYS A 467 33.87 35.55 -28.65
N LEU A 468 34.62 36.51 -28.11
CA LEU A 468 35.21 37.61 -28.88
C LEU A 468 36.65 37.34 -29.33
N ALA A 469 37.43 36.66 -28.50
CA ALA A 469 38.84 36.41 -28.74
C ALA A 469 39.33 35.14 -28.04
N ILE A 470 40.42 34.57 -28.57
CA ILE A 470 41.08 33.37 -28.05
C ILE A 470 41.66 33.64 -26.67
N GLY A 471 41.45 32.73 -25.72
CA GLY A 471 41.97 32.86 -24.37
C GLY A 471 41.22 32.01 -23.35
N HIS A 472 41.61 32.15 -22.08
CA HIS A 472 40.94 31.51 -20.95
C HIS A 472 40.28 32.56 -20.08
N THR A 473 39.03 32.34 -19.64
CA THR A 473 38.32 33.24 -18.74
C THR A 473 37.40 32.46 -17.81
N THR A 474 36.79 33.14 -16.84
CA THR A 474 35.83 32.54 -15.90
C THR A 474 34.51 33.30 -15.96
N ILE A 475 33.42 32.56 -16.15
CA ILE A 475 32.05 33.06 -15.98
C ILE A 475 31.67 32.88 -14.50
N ILE A 476 31.07 33.92 -13.91
CA ILE A 476 30.66 33.93 -12.50
C ILE A 476 29.15 34.18 -12.45
N VAL A 477 28.41 33.24 -11.89
CA VAL A 477 26.98 33.36 -11.62
C VAL A 477 26.77 33.56 -10.13
N THR A 478 26.14 34.66 -9.73
CA THR A 478 25.91 35.02 -8.32
C THR A 478 24.42 35.17 -8.04
N SER A 479 23.96 34.59 -6.94
CA SER A 479 22.61 34.80 -6.41
C SER A 479 22.39 36.26 -6.02
N LEU A 480 21.28 36.85 -6.46
CA LEU A 480 20.89 38.21 -6.08
C LEU A 480 20.33 38.27 -4.66
N SER A 481 19.60 37.23 -4.22
CA SER A 481 19.02 37.21 -2.87
C SER A 481 20.06 36.86 -1.79
N ASN A 482 21.08 36.08 -2.15
CA ASN A 482 22.18 35.71 -1.26
C ASN A 482 23.53 35.65 -2.02
N PRO A 483 24.27 36.77 -2.11
CA PRO A 483 25.53 36.85 -2.86
C PRO A 483 26.66 35.92 -2.38
N THR A 484 26.51 35.21 -1.25
CA THR A 484 27.47 34.18 -0.85
C THR A 484 27.33 32.90 -1.68
N ILE A 485 26.18 32.68 -2.31
CA ILE A 485 25.93 31.56 -3.21
C ILE A 485 26.32 32.02 -4.62
N LYS A 486 27.42 31.48 -5.12
CA LYS A 486 27.93 31.75 -6.46
C LYS A 486 28.58 30.49 -7.03
N GLU A 487 28.61 30.40 -8.35
CA GLU A 487 29.25 29.33 -9.11
C GLU A 487 30.20 29.94 -10.15
N GLU A 488 31.35 29.33 -10.37
CA GLU A 488 32.38 29.79 -11.29
C GLU A 488 32.66 28.71 -12.34
N LEU A 489 32.54 29.05 -13.63
CA LEU A 489 32.82 28.16 -14.75
C LEU A 489 34.06 28.69 -15.51
N GLU A 490 35.15 27.93 -15.51
CA GLU A 490 36.33 28.23 -16.31
C GLU A 490 36.15 27.73 -17.74
N ILE A 491 36.45 28.57 -18.72
CA ILE A 491 36.26 28.25 -20.14
C ILE A 491 37.52 28.58 -20.96
N GLU A 492 37.75 27.79 -22.02
CA GLU A 492 38.81 27.99 -23.01
C GLU A 492 38.22 28.30 -24.39
N ILE A 493 38.55 29.46 -24.94
CA ILE A 493 38.16 29.88 -26.29
C ILE A 493 39.32 29.64 -27.23
N LYS A 494 39.08 28.85 -28.27
CA LYS A 494 40.06 28.36 -29.24
C LYS A 494 39.95 29.10 -30.57
N GLU A 495 40.98 28.96 -31.38
CA GLU A 495 40.90 29.35 -32.79
C GLU A 495 39.99 28.36 -33.52
N GLU A 496 39.13 28.87 -34.39
CA GLU A 496 38.34 28.01 -35.27
C GLU A 496 39.28 27.30 -36.25
N PRO A 497 39.20 25.96 -36.37
CA PRO A 497 40.05 25.21 -37.28
C PRO A 497 39.93 25.75 -38.71
N GLN A 498 41.06 26.09 -39.34
CA GLN A 498 41.07 26.57 -40.72
C GLN A 498 40.97 25.40 -41.71
N PRO A 499 40.24 25.56 -42.82
CA PRO A 499 40.17 24.55 -43.86
C PRO A 499 41.54 24.32 -44.50
N LEU A 500 42.02 23.07 -44.47
CA LEU A 500 43.23 22.63 -45.14
C LEU A 500 43.04 22.66 -46.67
N PRO A 501 44.08 23.02 -47.44
CA PRO A 501 44.04 22.88 -48.89
C PRO A 501 43.91 21.39 -49.28
N PRO A 502 43.31 21.05 -50.44
CA PRO A 502 43.01 19.66 -50.83
C PRO A 502 44.20 18.69 -50.83
N GLU A 503 45.41 19.19 -51.08
CA GLU A 503 46.64 18.42 -51.05
C GLU A 503 47.11 18.07 -49.62
N GLU A 504 46.80 18.94 -48.66
CA GLU A 504 47.05 18.71 -47.24
C GLU A 504 45.98 17.80 -46.62
N LEU A 505 44.72 17.88 -47.07
CA LEU A 505 43.66 16.93 -46.68
C LEU A 505 44.03 15.48 -47.04
N THR A 506 44.57 15.27 -48.23
CA THR A 506 45.06 13.95 -48.67
C THR A 506 46.20 13.47 -47.77
N THR A 507 47.11 14.39 -47.40
CA THR A 507 48.24 14.10 -46.51
C THR A 507 47.77 13.77 -45.09
N ALA A 508 46.80 14.53 -44.56
CA ALA A 508 46.20 14.32 -43.26
C ALA A 508 45.46 12.99 -43.19
N LEU A 509 44.65 12.67 -44.21
CA LEU A 509 43.94 11.39 -44.30
C LEU A 509 44.89 10.18 -44.24
N CYS A 510 46.07 10.30 -44.86
CA CYS A 510 47.07 9.22 -44.96
C CYS A 510 48.11 9.20 -43.82
N SER A 511 48.16 10.21 -42.95
CA SER A 511 49.31 10.39 -42.03
C SER A 511 49.43 9.29 -40.96
N ALA A 512 48.32 8.67 -40.60
CA ALA A 512 48.21 7.63 -39.59
C ALA A 512 46.94 6.77 -39.82
N PRO A 513 46.72 5.71 -39.05
CA PRO A 513 45.42 5.04 -38.97
C PRO A 513 44.37 5.93 -38.28
N TRP A 514 43.09 5.68 -38.55
CA TRP A 514 41.95 6.24 -37.86
C TRP A 514 41.36 5.16 -36.97
N GLU A 515 41.42 5.37 -35.66
CA GLU A 515 41.12 4.34 -34.67
C GLU A 515 39.88 4.71 -33.87
N SER A 516 39.01 3.72 -33.67
CA SER A 516 37.94 3.75 -32.70
C SER A 516 37.99 2.46 -31.87
N TYR A 517 37.12 2.36 -30.87
CA TYR A 517 36.97 1.10 -30.13
C TYR A 517 36.65 -0.09 -31.07
N SER A 518 35.90 0.16 -32.15
CA SER A 518 35.35 -0.89 -33.02
C SER A 518 36.17 -1.14 -34.29
N TYR A 519 36.81 -0.12 -34.86
CA TYR A 519 37.45 -0.21 -36.17
C TYR A 519 38.78 0.53 -36.25
N ILE A 520 39.67 0.06 -37.12
CA ILE A 520 40.89 0.75 -37.53
C ILE A 520 40.87 0.91 -39.05
N ILE A 521 40.96 2.15 -39.54
CA ILE A 521 40.96 2.47 -40.98
C ILE A 521 42.26 3.16 -41.36
N GLN A 522 42.96 2.65 -42.38
CA GLN A 522 44.18 3.25 -42.91
C GLN A 522 43.99 3.61 -44.38
N PHE A 523 44.34 4.84 -44.74
CA PHE A 523 44.43 5.30 -46.13
C PHE A 523 45.90 5.46 -46.52
N ASN A 524 46.28 4.99 -47.70
CA ASN A 524 47.65 5.08 -48.21
C ASN A 524 47.74 6.08 -49.36
N ALA A 525 48.88 6.76 -49.49
CA ALA A 525 49.12 7.77 -50.51
C ALA A 525 49.08 7.23 -51.96
N ASP A 526 49.11 5.91 -52.15
CA ASP A 526 48.93 5.25 -53.45
C ASP A 526 47.46 4.94 -53.79
N TYR A 527 46.52 5.51 -53.03
CA TYR A 527 45.07 5.32 -53.14
C TYR A 527 44.57 3.90 -52.83
N SER A 528 45.40 3.09 -52.17
CA SER A 528 44.96 1.89 -51.46
C SER A 528 44.58 2.22 -50.01
N GLY A 529 43.83 1.34 -49.36
CA GLY A 529 43.50 1.46 -47.94
C GLY A 529 43.06 0.13 -47.35
N SER A 530 42.94 0.09 -46.03
CA SER A 530 42.50 -1.08 -45.29
C SER A 530 41.61 -0.72 -44.12
N ILE A 531 40.67 -1.60 -43.80
CA ILE A 531 39.85 -1.54 -42.59
C ILE A 531 40.04 -2.84 -41.80
N THR A 532 40.12 -2.73 -40.49
CA THR A 532 40.15 -3.86 -39.55
C THR A 532 39.00 -3.72 -38.57
N ASP A 533 38.25 -4.80 -38.40
CA ASP A 533 37.22 -4.94 -37.37
C ASP A 533 37.89 -5.48 -36.09
N ASN A 534 37.95 -4.67 -35.04
CA ASN A 534 38.65 -5.04 -33.80
C ASN A 534 37.93 -6.14 -33.02
N TYR A 535 36.63 -6.35 -33.28
CA TYR A 535 35.83 -7.35 -32.57
C TYR A 535 35.99 -8.73 -33.20
N TYR A 536 35.96 -8.81 -34.53
CA TYR A 536 36.10 -10.07 -35.27
C TYR A 536 37.54 -10.38 -35.71
N TYR A 537 38.48 -9.44 -35.52
CA TYR A 537 39.87 -9.52 -36.00
C TYR A 537 39.96 -9.81 -37.50
N ASP A 538 38.95 -9.36 -38.26
CA ASP A 538 38.87 -9.50 -39.70
C ASP A 538 39.39 -8.23 -40.37
N ASN A 539 39.97 -8.35 -41.56
CA ASN A 539 40.50 -7.23 -42.31
C ASN A 539 40.08 -7.26 -43.77
N ALA A 540 39.90 -6.07 -44.32
CA ALA A 540 39.57 -5.89 -45.73
C ALA A 540 40.45 -4.78 -46.32
N SER A 541 40.73 -4.89 -47.62
CA SER A 541 41.41 -3.86 -48.40
C SER A 541 40.44 -3.21 -49.37
N PHE A 542 40.61 -1.91 -49.61
CA PHE A 542 39.82 -1.12 -50.55
C PHE A 542 40.71 -0.15 -51.33
N THR A 543 40.18 0.39 -52.42
CA THR A 543 40.73 1.58 -53.07
C THR A 543 39.85 2.78 -52.80
N TRP A 544 40.41 3.98 -52.90
CA TRP A 544 39.66 5.20 -52.58
C TRP A 544 40.07 6.37 -53.47
N SER A 545 39.24 7.41 -53.48
CA SER A 545 39.51 8.69 -54.12
C SER A 545 38.87 9.81 -53.31
N ILE A 546 39.40 11.02 -53.42
CA ILE A 546 38.92 12.20 -52.67
C ILE A 546 38.64 13.36 -53.63
N GLN A 547 37.53 14.05 -53.41
CA GLN A 547 37.17 15.28 -54.10
C GLN A 547 36.68 16.30 -53.07
N GLY A 548 37.50 17.32 -52.77
CA GLY A 548 37.24 18.21 -51.64
C GLY A 548 37.36 17.43 -50.32
N THR A 549 36.29 17.43 -49.52
CA THR A 549 36.17 16.68 -48.27
C THR A 549 35.53 15.31 -48.45
N GLU A 550 34.94 15.03 -49.62
CA GLU A 550 34.22 13.78 -49.89
C GLU A 550 35.17 12.68 -50.38
N ILE A 551 35.08 11.52 -49.75
CA ILE A 551 35.89 10.34 -50.02
C ILE A 551 34.98 9.23 -50.54
N THR A 552 35.29 8.75 -51.74
CA THR A 552 34.64 7.56 -52.32
C THR A 552 35.51 6.34 -52.09
N ILE A 553 34.92 5.27 -51.57
CA ILE A 553 35.63 4.03 -51.23
C ILE A 553 35.05 2.88 -52.07
N SER A 554 35.91 2.01 -52.59
CA SER A 554 35.48 0.83 -53.35
C SER A 554 34.72 -0.16 -52.47
N SER A 555 33.99 -1.08 -53.09
CA SER A 555 33.38 -2.18 -52.35
C SER A 555 34.42 -3.07 -51.67
N PHE A 556 34.13 -3.59 -50.49
CA PHE A 556 34.97 -4.54 -49.76
C PHE A 556 34.12 -5.51 -48.94
N TYR A 557 34.68 -6.68 -48.62
CA TYR A 557 34.03 -7.70 -47.80
C TYR A 557 34.68 -7.74 -46.42
N LEU A 558 33.88 -7.57 -45.36
CA LEU A 558 34.35 -7.54 -43.97
C LEU A 558 33.29 -8.13 -43.05
N SER A 559 33.71 -8.96 -42.09
CA SER A 559 32.84 -9.50 -41.03
C SER A 559 31.55 -10.13 -41.57
N TYR A 560 31.67 -10.90 -42.66
CA TYR A 560 30.60 -11.61 -43.37
C TYR A 560 29.69 -10.77 -44.31
N TYR A 561 29.95 -9.47 -44.49
CA TYR A 561 29.11 -8.58 -45.30
C TYR A 561 29.88 -7.94 -46.47
N ASP A 562 29.23 -7.89 -47.64
CA ASP A 562 29.70 -7.13 -48.82
C ASP A 562 29.25 -5.67 -48.72
N TYR A 563 30.17 -4.77 -48.37
CA TYR A 563 29.90 -3.34 -48.31
C TYR A 563 30.08 -2.73 -49.70
N THR A 564 28.99 -2.30 -50.33
CA THR A 564 28.95 -1.85 -51.73
C THR A 564 28.58 -0.38 -51.88
N ILE A 565 28.04 0.26 -50.84
CA ILE A 565 27.70 1.68 -50.81
C ILE A 565 28.54 2.32 -49.69
N ASN A 566 29.70 2.86 -50.07
CA ASN A 566 30.71 3.32 -49.12
C ASN A 566 31.06 4.78 -49.37
N THR A 567 30.69 5.64 -48.41
CA THR A 567 31.03 7.06 -48.43
C THR A 567 31.76 7.42 -47.15
N ALA A 568 32.73 8.32 -47.25
CA ALA A 568 33.37 8.93 -46.10
C ALA A 568 33.58 10.42 -46.36
N THR A 569 33.70 11.20 -45.29
CA THR A 569 34.03 12.62 -45.35
C THR A 569 35.11 12.92 -44.33
N ILE A 570 36.13 13.65 -44.74
CA ILE A 570 37.12 14.24 -43.82
C ILE A 570 36.71 15.69 -43.55
N SER A 571 36.79 16.15 -42.30
CA SER A 571 36.55 17.55 -41.96
C SER A 571 37.54 18.45 -42.67
N GLU A 572 37.16 19.71 -42.88
CA GLU A 572 38.01 20.66 -43.60
C GLU A 572 39.35 20.89 -42.90
N ASP A 573 39.44 20.74 -41.58
CA ASP A 573 40.67 20.83 -40.79
C ASP A 573 41.52 19.53 -40.78
N GLY A 574 41.04 18.46 -41.40
CA GLY A 574 41.73 17.18 -41.46
C GLY A 574 41.76 16.36 -40.16
N LEU A 575 41.04 16.79 -39.12
CA LEU A 575 41.09 16.16 -37.78
C LEU A 575 39.99 15.12 -37.55
N THR A 576 38.89 15.18 -38.30
CA THR A 576 37.73 14.32 -38.12
C THR A 576 37.44 13.55 -39.39
N LEU A 577 37.16 12.25 -39.28
CA LEU A 577 36.73 11.40 -40.38
C LEU A 577 35.36 10.81 -40.03
N SER A 578 34.35 11.07 -40.84
CA SER A 578 33.05 10.40 -40.74
C SER A 578 32.92 9.37 -41.85
N VAL A 579 32.52 8.15 -41.50
CA VAL A 579 32.31 7.06 -42.46
C VAL A 579 30.88 6.56 -42.41
N HIS A 580 30.37 6.16 -43.57
CA HIS A 580 29.10 5.48 -43.74
C HIS A 580 29.26 4.37 -44.78
N PHE A 581 29.38 3.13 -44.30
CA PHE A 581 29.54 1.94 -45.15
C PHE A 581 28.33 1.03 -45.00
N THR A 582 27.71 0.67 -46.11
CA THR A 582 26.55 -0.23 -46.12
C THR A 582 26.62 -1.26 -47.24
N ASN A 583 25.89 -2.36 -47.03
CA ASN A 583 25.65 -3.37 -48.06
C ASN A 583 24.39 -3.03 -48.89
N GLU A 584 24.15 -3.80 -49.96
CA GLU A 584 23.00 -3.61 -50.86
C GLU A 584 21.64 -3.67 -50.15
N TYR A 585 21.57 -4.22 -48.94
CA TYR A 585 20.37 -4.38 -48.13
C TYR A 585 20.29 -3.38 -46.95
N ASN A 586 21.24 -2.44 -46.83
CA ASN A 586 21.38 -1.51 -45.70
C ASN A 586 21.36 -2.20 -44.32
N SER A 587 21.74 -3.48 -44.26
CA SER A 587 21.75 -4.26 -43.03
C SER A 587 23.11 -4.10 -42.36
N TYR A 588 23.12 -3.70 -41.08
CA TYR A 588 24.34 -3.48 -40.27
C TYR A 588 25.29 -2.39 -40.84
N PRO A 589 24.84 -1.13 -40.94
CA PRO A 589 25.67 -0.05 -41.45
C PRO A 589 26.80 0.29 -40.46
N ILE A 590 28.00 0.59 -40.97
CA ILE A 590 29.07 1.19 -40.18
C ILE A 590 28.93 2.70 -40.31
N ILE A 591 28.42 3.35 -39.25
CA ILE A 591 28.30 4.81 -39.15
C ILE A 591 29.14 5.26 -37.96
N GLN A 592 30.26 5.90 -38.24
CA GLN A 592 31.17 6.30 -37.18
C GLN A 592 31.92 7.59 -37.53
N THR A 593 32.20 8.37 -36.49
CA THR A 593 33.10 9.51 -36.54
C THR A 593 34.37 9.17 -35.76
N PHE A 594 35.52 9.34 -36.41
CA PHE A 594 36.85 9.22 -35.84
C PHE A 594 37.42 10.62 -35.64
N MET A 595 38.11 10.86 -34.54
CA MET A 595 38.73 12.15 -34.22
C MET A 595 40.22 11.95 -33.93
N ARG A 596 41.02 12.96 -34.24
CA ARG A 596 42.46 13.02 -33.97
C ARG A 596 42.83 14.20 -33.10
#